data_AF-A0A653D8R2-F1
#
_entry.id   AF-A0A653D8R2-F1
#
_cell.length_a   1.000
_cell.length_b   1.000
_cell.length_c   1.000
_cell.angle_alpha   90.00
_cell.angle_beta   90.00
_cell.angle_gamma   90.00
#
_symmetry.space_group_name_H-M   'P 1'
#
loop_
_entity.id
_entity.type
_entity.pdbx_description
1 polymer ?
#
loop_
_entity_poly.entity_id
_entity_poly.type
_entity_poly.pdbx_seq_one_letter_code
_entity_poly.pdbx_strand_id
1 'polypeptide(L)'
;MQCEMGWQVPSSSTCEIYLVEEQKVNCDCKLTCSSCEACLHAYSCSCLDNSIRWNMCKHIHLICQYKKSVGENCMDLTRDEDEKNDLVIDETRNESYKEQQQLIQVISKKKVKNEDLYAEKEKLKKKLSEQIEKITNFEQLE
;
A
#
# COMPACT_ATOMS: atom_id res chain seq x y z
N MET A 1 -1.33 9.71 -1.64
CA MET A 1 -0.96 11.14 -1.68
C MET A 1 -0.16 11.38 -2.96
N GLN A 2 -0.47 12.40 -3.75
CA GLN A 2 0.32 12.73 -4.94
C GLN A 2 1.45 13.68 -4.57
N CYS A 3 2.64 13.47 -5.12
CA CYS A 3 3.83 14.31 -4.96
C CYS A 3 4.47 14.60 -6.33
N GLU A 4 5.53 15.40 -6.36
CA GLU A 4 6.22 15.80 -7.61
C GLU A 4 6.66 14.61 -8.47
N MET A 5 7.01 13.48 -7.84
CA MET A 5 7.52 12.29 -8.51
C MET A 5 6.42 11.26 -8.87
N GLY A 6 5.20 11.41 -8.36
CA GLY A 6 4.13 10.43 -8.60
C GLY A 6 3.18 10.26 -7.42
N TRP A 7 2.75 9.02 -7.14
CA TRP A 7 1.80 8.72 -6.06
C TRP A 7 2.45 7.86 -4.98
N GLN A 8 2.34 8.33 -3.74
CA GLN A 8 2.65 7.55 -2.56
C GLN A 8 1.44 6.74 -2.13
N VAL A 9 1.60 5.42 -2.16
CA VAL A 9 0.59 4.42 -1.84
C VAL A 9 1.00 3.66 -0.58
N PRO A 10 0.25 3.78 0.54
CA PRO A 10 0.56 3.05 1.75
C PRO A 10 0.26 1.56 1.57
N SER A 11 1.06 0.72 2.21
CA SER A 11 0.81 -0.71 2.31
C SER A 11 -0.48 -0.98 3.09
N SER A 12 -1.20 -2.01 2.67
CA SER A 12 -2.40 -2.51 3.36
C SER A 12 -2.07 -3.33 4.62
N SER A 13 -0.83 -3.76 4.77
CA SER A 13 -0.40 -4.75 5.79
C SER A 13 0.82 -4.32 6.59
N THR A 14 1.62 -3.39 6.07
CA THR A 14 2.84 -2.88 6.72
C THR A 14 2.74 -1.36 6.86
N CYS A 15 3.66 -0.75 7.61
CA CYS A 15 3.78 0.71 7.69
C CYS A 15 4.58 1.31 6.52
N GLU A 16 4.84 0.53 5.47
CA GLU A 16 5.63 0.96 4.32
C GLU A 16 4.80 1.78 3.34
N ILE A 17 5.49 2.66 2.62
CA ILE A 17 4.91 3.49 1.57
C ILE A 17 5.64 3.16 0.27
N TYR A 18 4.87 2.87 -0.78
CA TYR A 18 5.40 2.61 -2.11
C TYR A 18 5.16 3.81 -3.02
N LEU A 19 6.17 4.15 -3.81
CA LEU A 19 6.08 5.19 -4.82
C LEU A 19 5.64 4.54 -6.13
N VAL A 20 4.61 5.10 -6.75
CA VAL A 20 4.15 4.76 -8.10
C VAL A 20 4.42 5.96 -9.00
N GLU A 21 5.15 5.76 -10.09
CA GLU A 21 5.51 6.80 -11.04
C GLU A 21 4.88 6.47 -12.39
N GLU A 22 4.25 7.45 -13.04
CA GLU A 22 3.75 7.29 -14.40
C GLU A 22 4.89 7.58 -15.38
N GLN A 23 5.12 6.62 -16.27
CA GLN A 23 6.15 6.70 -17.29
C GLN A 23 5.50 7.21 -18.58
N LYS A 24 6.04 8.30 -19.15
CA LYS A 24 5.60 8.83 -20.46
C LYS A 24 6.15 7.98 -21.59
N VAL A 25 5.75 6.71 -21.65
CA VAL A 25 6.20 5.75 -22.65
C VAL A 25 5.05 5.50 -23.62
N ASN A 26 5.22 5.96 -24.85
CA ASN A 26 4.37 5.49 -25.95
C ASN A 26 4.80 4.05 -26.25
N CYS A 27 3.99 3.08 -25.84
CA CYS A 27 4.35 1.67 -25.89
C CYS A 27 3.33 0.88 -26.72
N ASP A 28 3.81 0.23 -27.78
CA ASP A 28 2.99 -0.63 -28.63
C ASP A 28 3.00 -2.11 -28.18
N CYS A 29 3.32 -2.36 -26.90
CA CYS A 29 3.37 -3.72 -26.37
C CYS A 29 1.97 -4.30 -26.14
N LYS A 30 1.86 -5.63 -26.20
CA LYS A 30 0.60 -6.34 -25.93
C LYS A 30 0.39 -6.69 -24.45
N LEU A 31 1.31 -6.27 -23.58
CA LEU A 31 1.28 -6.54 -22.14
C LEU A 31 0.41 -5.49 -21.43
N THR A 32 -0.88 -5.53 -21.73
CA THR A 32 -1.89 -4.64 -21.17
C THR A 32 -2.72 -5.38 -20.12
N CYS A 33 -3.07 -4.67 -19.05
CA CYS A 33 -4.01 -5.19 -18.07
C CYS A 33 -5.44 -4.89 -18.54
N SER A 34 -6.29 -5.92 -18.62
CA SER A 34 -7.66 -5.77 -19.09
C SER A 34 -8.54 -4.89 -18.21
N SER A 35 -8.28 -4.81 -16.89
CA SER A 35 -9.09 -3.98 -15.98
C SER A 35 -8.64 -2.51 -15.99
N CYS A 36 -7.35 -2.26 -16.15
CA CYS A 36 -6.80 -0.91 -16.15
C CYS A 36 -6.69 -0.30 -17.55
N GLU A 37 -6.71 -1.11 -18.61
CA GLU A 37 -6.50 -0.71 -20.01
C GLU A 37 -5.18 0.05 -20.23
N ALA A 38 -4.20 -0.21 -19.35
CA ALA A 38 -2.86 0.35 -19.41
C ALA A 38 -1.83 -0.76 -19.59
N CYS A 39 -0.75 -0.45 -20.30
CA CYS A 39 0.38 -1.36 -20.39
C CYS A 39 1.20 -1.35 -19.09
N LEU A 40 1.90 -2.45 -18.82
CA LEU A 40 2.78 -2.56 -17.67
C LEU A 40 3.86 -1.45 -17.65
N HIS A 41 4.34 -1.04 -18.83
CA HIS A 41 5.40 -0.03 -18.95
C HIS A 41 4.93 1.40 -18.67
N ALA A 42 3.62 1.65 -18.60
CA ALA A 42 3.09 2.97 -18.30
C ALA A 42 3.36 3.39 -16.84
N TYR A 43 3.76 2.44 -15.98
CA TYR A 43 3.99 2.68 -14.57
C TYR A 43 5.22 1.97 -14.04
N SER A 44 5.90 2.62 -13.10
CA SER A 44 6.90 2.02 -12.22
C SER A 44 6.38 2.06 -10.79
N CYS A 45 6.64 1.03 -10.00
CA CYS A 45 6.32 1.02 -8.57
C CYS A 45 7.48 0.46 -7.76
N SER A 46 7.85 1.12 -6.67
CA SER A 46 8.95 0.71 -5.80
C SER A 46 8.75 -0.61 -5.05
N CYS A 47 7.56 -1.23 -5.14
CA CYS A 47 7.29 -2.53 -4.52
C CYS A 47 7.96 -3.69 -5.27
N LEU A 48 8.28 -4.78 -4.56
CA LEU A 48 8.99 -5.94 -5.10
C LEU A 48 8.30 -6.58 -6.33
N ASP A 49 6.97 -6.60 -6.35
CA ASP A 49 6.21 -7.20 -7.45
C ASP A 49 6.40 -6.46 -8.78
N ASN A 50 6.64 -5.15 -8.75
CA ASN A 50 6.92 -4.39 -9.95
C ASN A 50 8.44 -4.27 -10.19
N SER A 51 9.21 -3.86 -9.18
CA SER A 51 10.66 -3.63 -9.29
C SER A 51 11.49 -4.85 -9.68
N ILE A 52 11.05 -6.06 -9.31
CA ILE A 52 11.82 -7.29 -9.56
C ILE A 52 11.10 -8.20 -10.56
N ARG A 53 9.79 -8.38 -10.40
CA ARG A 53 9.03 -9.34 -11.22
C ARG A 53 8.45 -8.71 -12.49
N TRP A 54 8.56 -7.39 -12.67
CA TRP A 54 7.96 -6.67 -13.78
C TRP A 54 6.46 -7.01 -13.94
N ASN A 55 5.76 -7.16 -12.82
CA ASN A 55 4.33 -7.43 -12.78
C ASN A 55 3.54 -6.17 -12.40
N MET A 56 2.29 -6.12 -12.85
CA MET A 56 1.39 -5.04 -12.47
C MET A 56 0.93 -5.27 -11.04
N CYS A 57 1.44 -4.46 -10.12
CA CYS A 57 1.18 -4.65 -8.71
C CYS A 57 -0.16 -4.03 -8.30
N LYS A 58 -0.65 -4.40 -7.11
CA LYS A 58 -1.88 -3.82 -6.53
C LYS A 58 -1.81 -2.28 -6.39
N HIS A 59 -0.62 -1.71 -6.21
CA HIS A 59 -0.45 -0.27 -6.07
C HIS A 59 -0.70 0.45 -7.41
N ILE A 60 -0.20 -0.09 -8.53
CA ILE A 60 -0.48 0.42 -9.88
C ILE A 60 -1.97 0.28 -10.19
N HIS A 61 -2.57 -0.88 -9.92
CA HIS A 61 -4.01 -1.09 -10.09
C HIS A 61 -4.84 -0.03 -9.35
N LEU A 62 -4.46 0.30 -8.11
CA LEU A 62 -5.14 1.33 -7.32
C LEU A 62 -5.05 2.71 -7.99
N ILE A 63 -3.88 3.10 -8.51
CA ILE A 63 -3.72 4.38 -9.21
C ILE A 63 -4.56 4.41 -10.49
N CYS A 64 -4.55 3.35 -11.30
CA CYS A 64 -5.38 3.30 -12.49
C CYS A 64 -6.88 3.42 -12.15
N GLN A 65 -7.35 2.73 -11.10
CA GLN A 65 -8.74 2.84 -10.63
C GLN A 65 -9.05 4.26 -10.12
N TYR A 66 -8.14 4.87 -9.38
CA TYR A 66 -8.29 6.25 -8.91
C TYR A 66 -8.44 7.22 -10.10
N LYS A 67 -7.57 7.13 -11.11
CA LYS A 67 -7.64 7.97 -12.32
C LYS A 67 -8.95 7.77 -13.08
N LYS A 68 -9.44 6.53 -13.20
CA LYS A 68 -10.76 6.24 -13.79
C LYS A 68 -11.91 6.85 -12.98
N SER A 69 -11.83 6.84 -11.66
CA SER A 69 -12.89 7.36 -10.77
C SER A 69 -12.97 8.88 -10.72
N VAL A 70 -11.83 9.57 -10.90
CA VAL A 70 -11.75 11.04 -10.86
C VAL A 70 -12.10 11.66 -12.22
N GLY A 71 -12.21 10.85 -13.28
CA GLY A 71 -12.38 11.31 -14.66
C GLY A 71 -11.07 11.86 -15.23
N GLU A 72 -10.85 11.68 -16.53
CA GLU A 72 -9.59 12.01 -17.23
C GLU A 72 -9.23 13.52 -17.31
N ASN A 73 -9.81 14.36 -16.45
CA ASN A 73 -9.63 15.82 -16.45
C ASN A 73 -8.86 16.34 -15.22
N CYS A 74 -7.74 15.71 -14.89
CA CYS A 74 -6.70 16.38 -14.09
C CYS A 74 -5.31 16.20 -14.72
N MET A 75 -5.16 16.62 -15.98
CA MET A 75 -3.86 17.09 -16.42
C MET A 75 -3.84 18.61 -16.27
N ASP A 76 -2.78 19.05 -15.59
CA ASP A 76 -2.25 20.40 -15.52
C ASP A 76 -2.66 21.26 -14.31
N LEU A 77 -1.86 21.13 -13.25
CA LEU A 77 -1.53 22.28 -12.39
C LEU A 77 -0.01 22.42 -12.42
N THR A 78 0.55 22.86 -13.55
CA THR A 78 1.81 23.59 -13.48
C THR A 78 1.59 24.87 -12.67
N ARG A 79 2.24 24.90 -11.51
CA ARG A 79 2.85 26.06 -10.84
C ARG A 79 2.59 27.43 -11.49
N ASP A 80 1.84 28.27 -10.81
CA ASP A 80 2.04 29.73 -10.77
C ASP A 80 1.98 30.20 -9.32
N GLU A 81 2.94 31.03 -8.96
CA GLU A 81 3.03 31.73 -7.67
C GLU A 81 1.95 32.82 -7.60
N ASP A 82 1.40 33.02 -6.39
CA ASP A 82 0.54 34.13 -5.94
C ASP A 82 -0.88 34.30 -6.55
N GLU A 83 -1.92 33.91 -5.80
CA GLU A 83 -2.89 34.85 -5.22
C GLU A 83 -3.91 34.15 -4.29
N LYS A 84 -4.28 34.86 -3.23
CA LYS A 84 -5.17 34.42 -2.14
C LYS A 84 -6.52 33.89 -2.65
N ASN A 85 -6.89 32.68 -2.24
CA ASN A 85 -8.30 32.30 -2.13
C ASN A 85 -8.57 31.73 -0.73
N ASP A 86 -9.33 32.52 0.02
CA ASP A 86 -9.93 32.17 1.31
C ASP A 86 -11.06 31.17 1.06
N LEU A 87 -10.83 29.90 1.38
CA LEU A 87 -11.86 28.87 1.38
C LEU A 87 -12.40 28.74 2.80
N VAL A 88 -13.50 29.44 3.06
CA VAL A 88 -14.27 29.33 4.30
C VAL A 88 -14.91 27.95 4.36
N ILE A 89 -14.52 27.15 5.36
CA ILE A 89 -15.14 25.85 5.65
C ILE A 89 -16.46 26.12 6.37
N ASP A 90 -17.58 25.74 5.75
CA ASP A 90 -18.90 25.74 6.38
C ASP A 90 -18.94 24.72 7.54
N GLU A 91 -19.07 25.23 8.76
CA GLU A 91 -19.00 24.50 10.04
C GLU A 91 -20.23 23.62 10.35
N THR A 92 -20.94 23.10 9.34
CA THR A 92 -22.18 22.33 9.58
C THR A 92 -22.01 20.81 9.46
N ARG A 93 -20.84 20.25 9.82
CA ARG A 93 -20.55 18.79 9.65
C ARG A 93 -20.06 18.04 10.88
N ASN A 94 -20.36 18.50 12.09
CA ASN A 94 -19.79 17.95 13.34
C ASN A 94 -20.43 16.63 13.86
N GLU A 95 -21.50 16.12 13.25
CA GLU A 95 -22.14 14.87 13.70
C GLU A 95 -21.56 13.62 13.01
N SER A 96 -21.18 13.72 11.74
CA SER A 96 -20.65 12.58 10.97
C SER A 96 -19.26 12.11 11.46
N TYR A 97 -18.44 13.01 11.99
CA TYR A 97 -17.11 12.66 12.50
C TYR A 97 -17.16 11.83 13.80
N LYS A 98 -18.24 11.92 14.60
CA LYS A 98 -18.38 11.11 15.82
C LYS A 98 -18.62 9.64 15.51
N GLU A 99 -19.48 9.34 14.53
CA GLU A 99 -19.72 7.97 14.07
C GLU A 99 -18.46 7.35 13.46
N GLN A 100 -17.73 8.13 12.65
CA GLN A 100 -16.46 7.71 12.07
C GLN A 100 -15.40 7.43 13.14
N GLN A 101 -15.32 8.24 14.20
CA GLN A 101 -14.40 7.99 15.32
C GLN A 101 -14.79 6.77 16.16
N GLN A 102 -16.08 6.46 16.29
CA GLN A 102 -16.53 5.25 16.98
C GLN A 102 -16.14 3.96 16.23
N LEU A 103 -16.20 3.96 14.89
CA LEU A 103 -15.73 2.83 14.07
C LEU A 103 -14.22 2.60 14.19
N ILE A 104 -13.42 3.68 14.23
CA ILE A 104 -11.96 3.60 14.41
C ILE A 104 -11.60 2.96 15.76
N GLN A 105 -12.33 3.25 16.83
CA GLN A 105 -12.10 2.65 18.16
C GLN A 105 -12.39 1.15 18.18
N VAL A 106 -13.44 0.68 17.48
CA VAL A 106 -13.77 -0.75 17.40
C VAL A 106 -12.71 -1.53 16.61
N ILE A 107 -12.20 -0.96 15.52
CA ILE A 107 -11.12 -1.57 14.72
C ILE A 107 -9.79 -1.59 15.50
N SER A 108 -9.52 -0.57 16.32
CA SER A 108 -8.30 -0.49 17.13
C SER A 108 -8.24 -1.55 18.23
N LYS A 109 -9.39 -2.02 18.75
CA LYS A 109 -9.46 -3.14 19.71
C LYS A 109 -9.04 -4.50 19.09
N LYS A 110 -8.94 -4.61 17.75
CA LYS A 110 -8.45 -5.82 17.06
C LYS A 110 -6.92 -5.99 17.13
N LYS A 111 -6.16 -5.00 17.62
CA LYS A 111 -4.70 -5.10 17.83
C LYS A 111 -4.27 -6.15 18.87
N VAL A 112 -5.18 -6.60 19.74
CA VAL A 112 -4.86 -7.55 20.84
C VAL A 112 -4.34 -8.90 20.32
N LYS A 113 -4.64 -9.31 19.08
CA LYS A 113 -4.20 -10.62 18.57
C LYS A 113 -2.75 -10.69 18.06
N ASN A 114 -2.09 -9.56 17.80
CA ASN A 114 -0.79 -9.56 17.12
C ASN A 114 0.39 -9.69 18.09
N GLU A 115 0.26 -9.13 19.29
CA GLU A 115 1.21 -9.36 20.40
C GLU A 115 1.20 -10.83 20.83
N ASP A 116 0.01 -11.42 20.96
CA ASP A 116 -0.17 -12.84 21.30
C ASP A 116 0.50 -13.76 20.27
N LEU A 117 0.40 -13.44 18.99
CA LEU A 117 1.01 -14.22 17.90
C LEU A 117 2.55 -14.15 17.94
N TYR A 118 3.14 -12.99 18.27
CA TYR A 118 4.58 -12.86 18.40
C TYR A 118 5.10 -13.67 19.60
N ALA A 119 4.40 -13.60 20.74
CA ALA A 119 4.75 -14.36 21.93
C ALA A 119 4.66 -15.89 21.70
N GLU A 120 3.66 -16.35 20.95
CA GLU A 120 3.49 -17.76 20.62
C GLU A 120 4.57 -18.26 19.63
N LYS A 121 4.92 -17.44 18.64
CA LYS A 121 6.03 -17.72 17.70
C LYS A 121 7.37 -17.87 18.43
N GLU A 122 7.68 -16.98 19.38
CA GLU A 122 8.91 -17.06 20.16
C GLU A 122 8.94 -18.29 21.09
N LYS A 123 7.81 -18.64 21.71
CA LYS A 123 7.70 -19.89 22.50
C LYS A 123 7.96 -21.13 21.64
N LEU A 124 7.41 -21.18 20.42
CA LEU A 124 7.61 -22.31 19.52
C LEU A 124 9.07 -22.41 19.05
N LYS A 125 9.67 -21.28 18.70
CA LYS A 125 11.08 -21.20 18.31
C LYS A 125 12.00 -21.73 19.41
N LYS A 126 11.78 -21.30 20.66
CA LYS A 126 12.55 -21.78 21.80
C LYS A 126 12.43 -23.30 22.00
N LYS A 127 11.21 -23.85 21.93
CA LYS A 127 11.00 -25.30 22.05
C LYS A 127 11.72 -26.09 20.96
N LEU A 128 11.68 -25.60 19.72
CA LEU A 128 12.36 -26.25 18.60
C LEU A 128 13.88 -26.22 18.78
N SER A 129 14.46 -25.08 19.17
CA SER A 129 15.89 -24.96 19.47
C SER A 129 16.32 -25.92 20.59
N GLU A 130 15.54 -26.01 21.68
CA GLU A 130 15.82 -26.96 22.77
C GLU A 130 15.75 -28.42 22.32
N GLN A 131 14.87 -28.77 21.37
CA GLN A 131 14.82 -30.12 20.82
C GLN A 131 16.01 -30.41 19.91
N ILE A 132 16.44 -29.43 19.10
CA ILE A 132 17.62 -29.55 18.25
C ILE A 132 18.89 -29.71 19.10
N GLU A 133 19.03 -28.94 20.19
CA GLU A 133 20.18 -29.04 21.09
C GLU A 133 20.26 -30.38 21.84
N LYS A 134 19.13 -31.07 22.02
CA LYS A 134 19.08 -32.40 22.64
C LYS A 134 19.52 -33.51 21.70
N ILE A 135 19.55 -33.26 20.39
CA ILE A 135 20.06 -34.20 19.40
C ILE A 135 21.58 -34.14 19.46
N THR A 136 22.20 -35.22 19.91
CA THR A 136 23.65 -35.30 20.14
C THR A 136 24.35 -36.24 19.17
N ASN A 137 23.59 -37.03 18.41
CA ASN A 137 24.10 -37.96 17.43
C ASN A 137 23.13 -38.11 16.25
N PHE A 138 23.65 -38.66 15.16
CA PHE A 138 22.95 -38.76 13.88
C PHE A 138 21.79 -39.78 13.91
N GLU A 139 21.84 -40.78 14.79
CA GLU A 139 20.78 -41.80 14.95
C GLU A 139 19.50 -41.23 15.56
N GLN A 140 19.58 -40.07 16.22
CA GLN A 140 18.43 -39.36 16.81
C GLN A 140 17.69 -38.44 15.81
N LEU A 141 18.19 -38.32 14.58
CA LEU A 141 17.63 -37.49 13.50
C LEU A 141 16.76 -38.27 12.51
N GLU A 142 16.80 -39.61 12.54
CA GLU A 142 16.07 -40.53 11.67
C GLU A 142 14.71 -40.92 12.27
#